data_AF-A0AAW9Q914-F1
#
_entry.id   AF-A0AAW9Q914-F1
#
_cell.length_a   1.000
_cell.length_b   1.000
_cell.length_c   1.000
_cell.angle_alpha   90.00
_cell.angle_beta   90.00
_cell.angle_gamma   90.00
#
_symmetry.space_group_name_H-M   'P 1'
#
loop_
_entity.id
_entity.type
_entity.pdbx_description
1 polymer ?
#
loop_
_entity_poly.entity_id
_entity_poly.type
_entity_poly.pdbx_seq_one_letter_code
_entity_poly.pdbx_strand_id
1 'polypeptide(L)'
;MTDNLLKPPTDDYENFLRDLKQRIRAAQVRAALAVNRELVLLYWQIGKDILTRQQQQGWGTKVIDSLSKDLQKEFPAIKGFSSRNLKYMRSFAEAYVDEPIVQQIAAQIPWFHNCILLDKVKEPAERQWYIQQTIEYGWSRNVLTHQIETKLYHR
;
A
#
# COMPACT_ATOMS: atom_id res chain seq x y z
N MET A 1 31.61 41.04 -20.46
CA MET A 1 30.60 41.00 -21.54
C MET A 1 29.87 39.69 -21.39
N THR A 2 28.55 39.76 -21.30
CA THR A 2 27.63 38.69 -20.92
C THR A 2 27.79 37.47 -21.81
N ASP A 3 28.07 36.33 -21.17
CA ASP A 3 28.02 34.99 -21.76
C ASP A 3 26.60 34.76 -22.29
N ASN A 4 26.45 34.93 -23.60
CA ASN A 4 25.19 34.77 -24.30
C ASN A 4 25.01 33.27 -24.53
N LEU A 5 24.57 32.56 -23.48
CA LEU A 5 24.13 31.18 -23.58
C LEU A 5 22.98 31.12 -24.60
N LEU A 6 23.32 30.77 -25.84
CA LEU A 6 22.37 30.50 -26.91
C LEU A 6 21.34 29.52 -26.36
N LYS A 7 20.10 29.98 -26.20
CA LYS A 7 18.98 29.08 -25.90
C LYS A 7 18.96 28.03 -27.03
N PRO A 8 18.94 26.73 -26.70
CA PRO A 8 18.77 25.69 -27.71
C PRO A 8 17.52 25.99 -28.56
N PRO A 9 17.49 25.55 -29.84
CA PRO A 9 16.32 25.71 -30.69
C PRO A 9 15.07 25.30 -29.92
N THR A 10 14.08 26.20 -29.86
CA THR A 10 12.96 26.09 -28.91
C THR A 10 12.27 24.73 -28.97
N ASP A 11 12.10 24.19 -30.17
CA ASP A 11 11.40 22.93 -30.38
C ASP A 11 12.21 21.71 -29.92
N ASP A 12 13.54 21.73 -30.10
CA ASP A 12 14.43 20.64 -29.66
C ASP A 12 14.49 20.57 -28.13
N TYR A 13 14.63 21.73 -27.49
CA TYR A 13 14.65 21.83 -26.03
C TYR A 13 13.30 21.51 -25.40
N GLU A 14 12.18 21.95 -25.97
CA GLU A 14 10.86 21.64 -25.45
C GLU A 14 10.54 20.14 -25.55
N ASN A 15 10.93 19.50 -26.66
CA ASN A 15 10.81 18.06 -26.83
C ASN A 15 11.69 17.30 -25.83
N PHE A 16 12.95 17.71 -25.67
CA PHE A 16 13.86 17.15 -24.67
C PHE A 16 13.32 17.29 -23.24
N LEU A 17 12.80 18.47 -22.88
CA LEU A 17 12.23 18.74 -21.56
C LEU A 17 10.97 17.90 -21.31
N ARG A 18 10.11 17.72 -22.32
CA ARG A 18 8.93 16.85 -22.23
C ARG A 18 9.33 15.40 -22.00
N ASP A 19 10.29 14.88 -22.76
CA ASP A 19 10.80 13.51 -22.58
C ASP A 19 11.41 13.34 -21.17
N LEU A 20 12.25 14.28 -20.74
CA LEU A 20 12.85 14.24 -19.41
C LEU A 20 11.79 14.22 -18.30
N LYS A 21 10.74 15.07 -18.40
CA LYS A 21 9.62 15.08 -17.46
C LYS A 21 8.90 13.73 -17.43
N GLN A 22 8.64 13.12 -18.59
CA GLN A 22 7.99 11.81 -18.68
C GLN A 22 8.83 10.71 -18.02
N ARG A 23 10.14 10.66 -18.30
CA ARG A 23 11.06 9.69 -17.68
C ARG A 23 11.15 9.86 -16.17
N ILE A 24 11.20 11.10 -15.67
CA ILE A 24 11.20 11.40 -14.23
C ILE A 24 9.90 10.90 -13.59
N ARG A 25 8.74 11.21 -14.18
CA ARG A 25 7.44 10.74 -13.66
C ARG A 25 7.35 9.21 -13.65
N ALA A 26 7.79 8.56 -14.72
CA ALA A 26 7.81 7.10 -14.80
C ALA A 26 8.73 6.49 -13.73
N ALA A 27 9.90 7.09 -13.48
CA ALA A 27 10.82 6.66 -12.43
C ALA A 27 10.21 6.83 -11.03
N GLN A 28 9.54 7.95 -10.76
CA GLN A 28 8.84 8.20 -9.50
C GLN A 28 7.73 7.18 -9.25
N VAL A 29 6.94 6.84 -10.29
CA VAL A 29 5.89 5.82 -10.19
C VAL A 29 6.48 4.44 -9.87
N ARG A 30 7.54 4.02 -10.58
CA ARG A 30 8.22 2.74 -10.30
C ARG A 30 8.76 2.67 -8.88
N ALA A 31 9.40 3.75 -8.40
CA ALA A 31 9.91 3.82 -7.05
C ALA A 31 8.78 3.72 -6.00
N ALA A 32 7.67 4.45 -6.22
CA ALA A 32 6.51 4.39 -5.34
C ALA A 32 5.88 2.99 -5.28
N LEU A 33 5.78 2.29 -6.42
CA LEU A 33 5.27 0.91 -6.48
C LEU A 33 6.18 -0.07 -5.75
N ALA A 34 7.50 0.05 -5.92
CA ALA A 34 8.46 -0.79 -5.21
C ALA A 34 8.36 -0.59 -3.69
N VAL A 35 8.34 0.67 -3.24
CA VAL A 35 8.15 1.00 -1.81
C VAL A 35 6.82 0.48 -1.28
N ASN A 36 5.73 0.61 -2.04
CA ASN A 36 4.43 0.09 -1.63
C ASN A 36 4.47 -1.43 -1.42
N ARG A 37 5.07 -2.16 -2.37
CA ARG A 37 5.17 -3.62 -2.30
C ARG A 37 5.91 -4.06 -1.04
N GLU A 38 7.09 -3.48 -0.79
CA GLU A 38 7.88 -3.78 0.42
C GLU A 38 7.10 -3.45 1.70
N LEU A 39 6.41 -2.30 1.74
CA LEU A 39 5.65 -1.90 2.90
C LEU A 39 4.48 -2.83 3.19
N VAL A 40 3.71 -3.22 2.17
CA VAL A 40 2.58 -4.14 2.34
C VAL A 40 3.06 -5.54 2.76
N LEU A 41 4.19 -6.00 2.23
CA LEU A 41 4.78 -7.28 2.64
C LEU A 41 5.28 -7.26 4.08
N LEU A 42 5.98 -6.21 4.48
CA LEU A 42 6.40 -6.02 5.87
C LEU A 42 5.19 -6.05 6.82
N TYR A 43 4.12 -5.34 6.47
CA TYR A 43 2.89 -5.31 7.26
C TYR A 43 2.22 -6.68 7.37
N TRP A 44 2.23 -7.47 6.29
CA TRP A 44 1.77 -8.85 6.34
C TRP A 44 2.64 -9.72 7.26
N GLN A 45 3.96 -9.63 7.16
CA GLN A 45 4.90 -10.38 7.99
C GLN A 45 4.72 -10.06 9.49
N ILE A 46 4.61 -8.77 9.84
CA ILE A 46 4.32 -8.34 11.21
C ILE A 46 2.99 -8.94 11.70
N GLY A 47 1.95 -8.92 10.86
CA GLY A 47 0.67 -9.54 11.18
C GLY A 47 0.78 -11.03 11.47
N LYS A 48 1.52 -11.76 10.63
CA LYS A 48 1.78 -13.19 10.77
C LYS A 48 2.56 -13.52 12.04
N ASP A 49 3.55 -12.70 12.38
CA ASP A 49 4.33 -12.86 13.61
C ASP A 49 3.45 -12.64 14.85
N ILE A 50 2.59 -11.61 14.83
CA ILE A 50 1.61 -11.38 15.90
C ILE A 50 0.72 -12.61 16.05
N LEU A 51 0.10 -13.10 14.98
CA LEU A 51 -0.78 -14.28 15.02
C LEU A 51 -0.07 -15.51 15.59
N THR A 52 1.15 -15.78 15.13
CA THR A 52 1.96 -16.92 15.57
C THR A 52 2.22 -16.85 17.08
N ARG A 53 2.61 -15.68 17.60
CA ARG A 53 2.87 -15.51 19.05
C ARG A 53 1.58 -15.56 19.88
N GLN A 54 0.47 -15.03 19.38
CA GLN A 54 -0.83 -15.17 20.06
C GLN A 54 -1.24 -16.65 20.19
N GLN A 55 -1.04 -17.45 19.14
CA GLN A 55 -1.38 -18.88 19.15
C GLN A 55 -0.44 -19.71 20.03
N GLN A 56 0.88 -19.49 19.94
CA GLN A 56 1.87 -20.31 20.64
C GLN A 56 2.05 -19.94 22.12
N GLN A 57 1.90 -18.66 22.45
CA GLN A 57 2.27 -18.13 23.78
C GLN A 57 1.08 -17.51 24.52
N GLY A 58 -0.14 -17.57 23.95
CA GLY A 58 -1.35 -17.05 24.57
C GLY A 58 -1.34 -15.52 24.74
N TRP A 59 -0.59 -14.80 23.92
CA TRP A 59 -0.46 -13.34 24.06
C TRP A 59 -1.82 -12.65 23.90
N GLY A 60 -2.29 -12.01 24.98
CA GLY A 60 -3.51 -11.22 24.99
C GLY A 60 -3.39 -9.92 24.19
N THR A 61 -4.51 -9.21 24.05
CA THR A 61 -4.63 -7.96 23.25
C THR A 61 -3.67 -6.85 23.67
N LYS A 62 -3.18 -6.86 24.93
CA LYS A 62 -2.20 -5.90 25.46
C LYS A 62 -0.85 -5.95 24.75
N VAL A 63 -0.49 -7.07 24.13
CA VAL A 63 0.82 -7.18 23.46
C VAL A 63 0.95 -6.23 22.28
N ILE A 64 -0.15 -5.99 21.57
CA ILE A 64 -0.19 -5.06 20.44
C ILE A 64 0.04 -3.62 20.93
N ASP A 65 -0.47 -3.27 22.09
CA ASP A 65 -0.28 -1.93 22.65
C ASP A 65 1.16 -1.72 23.14
N SER A 66 1.81 -2.74 23.69
CA SER A 66 3.23 -2.69 24.03
C SER A 66 4.10 -2.57 22.76
N LEU A 67 3.89 -3.45 21.78
CA LEU A 67 4.58 -3.40 20.48
C LEU A 67 4.42 -2.05 19.80
N SER A 68 3.21 -1.48 19.81
CA SER A 68 2.96 -0.16 19.24
C SER A 68 3.81 0.92 19.90
N LYS A 69 3.96 0.90 21.23
CA LYS A 69 4.76 1.89 21.96
C LYS A 69 6.24 1.73 21.68
N ASP A 70 6.73 0.50 21.73
CA ASP A 70 8.15 0.19 21.54
C ASP A 70 8.59 0.51 20.11
N LEU A 71 7.79 0.13 19.10
CA LEU A 71 8.09 0.44 17.69
C LEU A 71 8.02 1.94 17.39
N GLN A 72 7.07 2.68 17.96
CA GLN A 72 7.01 4.14 17.76
C GLN A 72 8.16 4.87 18.47
N LYS A 73 8.63 4.34 19.61
CA LYS A 73 9.79 4.87 20.32
C LYS A 73 11.06 4.66 19.52
N GLU A 74 11.24 3.47 18.94
CA GLU A 74 12.42 3.13 18.14
C GLU A 74 12.41 3.83 16.77
N PHE A 75 11.23 3.95 16.15
CA PHE A 75 11.06 4.49 14.80
C PHE A 75 10.14 5.72 14.76
N PRO A 76 10.49 6.84 15.45
CA PRO A 76 9.59 7.99 15.62
C PRO A 76 9.27 8.73 14.30
N ALA A 77 10.17 8.64 13.30
CA ALA A 77 9.95 9.24 11.99
C ALA A 77 9.07 8.37 11.06
N ILE A 78 8.85 7.10 11.41
CA ILE A 78 8.10 6.16 10.58
C ILE A 78 6.65 6.09 11.07
N LYS A 79 5.72 6.45 10.18
CA LYS A 79 4.28 6.28 10.44
C LYS A 79 3.87 4.84 10.17
N GLY A 80 2.83 4.36 10.84
CA GLY A 80 2.24 3.05 10.58
C GLY A 80 2.35 2.04 11.73
N PHE A 81 3.01 2.37 12.84
CA PHE A 81 3.12 1.48 13.99
C PHE A 81 2.17 1.84 15.15
N SER A 82 0.99 2.37 14.85
CA SER A 82 -0.05 2.55 15.86
C SER A 82 -0.72 1.22 16.22
N SER A 83 -1.22 1.08 17.45
CA SER A 83 -1.97 -0.12 17.87
C SER A 83 -3.09 -0.47 16.90
N ARG A 84 -3.77 0.54 16.34
CA ARG A 84 -4.81 0.34 15.32
C ARG A 84 -4.23 -0.28 14.06
N ASN A 85 -3.10 0.24 13.56
CA ASN A 85 -2.50 -0.28 12.34
C ASN A 85 -1.91 -1.67 12.55
N LEU A 86 -1.32 -1.97 13.71
CA LEU A 86 -0.88 -3.33 14.05
C LEU A 86 -2.05 -4.34 14.11
N LYS A 87 -3.23 -3.91 14.58
CA LYS A 87 -4.46 -4.73 14.48
C LYS A 87 -4.84 -5.00 13.02
N TYR A 88 -4.74 -3.99 12.15
CA TYR A 88 -4.95 -4.20 10.70
C TYR A 88 -3.91 -5.15 10.10
N MET A 89 -2.63 -5.02 10.45
CA MET A 89 -1.58 -5.95 10.01
C MET A 89 -1.93 -7.39 10.38
N ARG A 90 -2.36 -7.61 11.63
CA ARG A 90 -2.83 -8.92 12.08
C ARG A 90 -4.04 -9.41 11.28
N SER A 91 -5.09 -8.61 11.13
CA SER A 91 -6.27 -8.97 10.33
C SER A 91 -5.94 -9.21 8.85
N PHE A 92 -4.95 -8.49 8.32
CA PHE A 92 -4.47 -8.67 6.95
C PHE A 92 -3.78 -10.02 6.79
N ALA A 93 -2.89 -10.40 7.71
CA ALA A 93 -2.25 -11.71 7.69
C ALA A 93 -3.25 -12.86 7.89
N GLU A 94 -4.29 -12.64 8.70
CA GLU A 94 -5.39 -13.60 8.88
C GLU A 94 -6.23 -13.77 7.61
N ALA A 95 -6.47 -12.68 6.88
CA ALA A 95 -7.25 -12.66 5.65
C ALA A 95 -6.51 -13.22 4.42
N TYR A 96 -5.18 -13.15 4.40
CA TYR A 96 -4.33 -13.61 3.30
C TYR A 96 -3.26 -14.55 3.86
N VAL A 97 -3.55 -15.84 3.94
CA VAL A 97 -2.66 -16.83 4.56
C VAL A 97 -1.37 -17.06 3.75
N ASP A 98 -1.47 -16.96 2.42
CA ASP A 98 -0.39 -17.30 1.51
C ASP A 98 0.37 -16.04 1.03
N GLU A 99 1.67 -15.99 1.30
CA GLU A 99 2.56 -14.89 0.88
C GLU A 99 2.52 -14.61 -0.64
N PRO A 100 2.47 -15.63 -1.53
CA PRO A 100 2.36 -15.37 -2.96
C PRO A 100 1.10 -14.58 -3.34
N ILE A 101 -0.03 -14.81 -2.68
CA ILE A 101 -1.28 -14.07 -2.92
C ILE A 101 -1.11 -12.60 -2.52
N VAL A 102 -0.44 -12.36 -1.40
CA VAL A 102 -0.13 -11.00 -0.93
C VAL A 102 0.73 -10.28 -1.95
N GLN A 103 1.82 -10.91 -2.41
CA GLN A 103 2.73 -10.31 -3.38
C GLN A 103 2.07 -10.03 -4.73
N GLN A 104 1.24 -10.94 -5.22
CA GLN A 104 0.66 -10.86 -6.56
C GLN A 104 -0.51 -9.87 -6.65
N ILE A 105 -1.28 -9.72 -5.56
CA ILE A 105 -2.57 -9.02 -5.60
C ILE A 105 -2.57 -7.86 -4.59
N ALA A 106 -2.50 -8.16 -3.31
CA ALA A 106 -2.72 -7.15 -2.27
C ALA A 106 -1.59 -6.09 -2.19
N ALA A 107 -0.36 -6.46 -2.52
CA ALA A 107 0.81 -5.56 -2.55
C ALA A 107 0.82 -4.62 -3.77
N GLN A 108 -0.08 -4.81 -4.73
CA GLN A 108 -0.20 -3.96 -5.92
C GLN A 108 -1.07 -2.72 -5.68
N ILE A 109 -1.77 -2.65 -4.55
CA ILE A 109 -2.57 -1.50 -4.16
C ILE A 109 -2.04 -0.87 -2.86
N PRO A 110 -2.31 0.43 -2.61
CA PRO A 110 -1.86 1.08 -1.39
C PRO A 110 -2.40 0.40 -0.13
N TRP A 111 -1.61 0.41 0.96
CA TRP A 111 -1.98 -0.21 2.24
C TRP A 111 -3.39 0.16 2.73
N PHE A 112 -3.78 1.44 2.65
CA PHE A 112 -5.09 1.87 3.13
C PHE A 112 -6.27 1.40 2.27
N HIS A 113 -6.03 1.02 1.01
CA HIS A 113 -7.04 0.33 0.22
C HIS A 113 -7.27 -1.09 0.75
N ASN A 114 -6.20 -1.80 1.14
CA ASN A 114 -6.30 -3.09 1.81
C ASN A 114 -7.09 -2.98 3.13
N CYS A 115 -6.84 -1.96 3.95
CA CYS A 115 -7.62 -1.71 5.18
C CYS A 115 -9.12 -1.57 4.91
N ILE A 116 -9.51 -0.76 3.91
CA ILE A 116 -10.92 -0.57 3.55
C ILE A 116 -11.57 -1.87 3.10
N LEU A 117 -10.84 -2.67 2.33
CA LEU A 117 -11.31 -3.97 1.86
C LEU A 117 -11.51 -4.95 3.01
N LEU A 118 -10.62 -4.98 4.01
CA LEU A 118 -10.81 -5.79 5.22
C LEU A 118 -12.03 -5.33 6.04
N ASP A 119 -12.25 -4.02 6.12
CA ASP A 119 -13.36 -3.45 6.87
C ASP A 119 -14.71 -3.74 6.21
N LYS A 120 -14.82 -3.48 4.90
CA LYS A 120 -16.09 -3.43 4.18
C LYS A 120 -16.42 -4.71 3.39
N VAL A 121 -15.43 -5.53 3.03
CA VAL A 121 -15.63 -6.71 2.16
C VAL A 121 -15.20 -7.98 2.90
N LYS A 122 -16.17 -8.80 3.30
CA LYS A 122 -15.90 -10.02 4.11
C LYS A 122 -15.53 -11.22 3.25
N GLU A 123 -16.20 -11.40 2.12
CA GLU A 123 -15.96 -12.52 1.21
C GLU A 123 -14.60 -12.38 0.51
N PRO A 124 -13.70 -13.38 0.60
CA PRO A 124 -12.38 -13.32 -0.02
C PRO A 124 -12.42 -13.13 -1.54
N ALA A 125 -13.34 -13.79 -2.23
CA ALA A 125 -13.48 -13.70 -3.69
C ALA A 125 -13.91 -12.29 -4.14
N GLU A 126 -14.88 -11.69 -3.45
CA GLU A 126 -15.30 -10.31 -3.70
C GLU A 126 -14.15 -9.33 -3.43
N ARG A 127 -13.39 -9.56 -2.35
CA ARG A 127 -12.23 -8.74 -2.01
C ARG A 127 -11.19 -8.78 -3.12
N GLN A 128 -10.84 -9.97 -3.60
CA GLN A 128 -9.90 -10.17 -4.69
C GLN A 128 -10.37 -9.47 -5.97
N TRP A 129 -11.67 -9.54 -6.27
CA TRP A 129 -12.25 -8.85 -7.41
C TRP A 129 -12.06 -7.33 -7.32
N TYR A 130 -12.39 -6.70 -6.18
CA TYR A 130 -12.18 -5.26 -6.01
C TYR A 130 -10.71 -4.84 -6.08
N ILE A 131 -9.77 -5.69 -5.63
CA ILE A 131 -8.34 -5.42 -5.81
C ILE A 131 -7.99 -5.40 -7.29
N GLN A 132 -8.44 -6.40 -8.05
CA GLN A 132 -8.17 -6.48 -9.48
C GLN A 132 -8.71 -5.25 -10.22
N GLN A 133 -9.94 -4.83 -9.90
CA GLN A 133 -10.53 -3.63 -10.49
C GLN A 133 -9.81 -2.35 -10.05
N THR A 134 -9.32 -2.29 -8.80
CA THR A 134 -8.51 -1.16 -8.33
C THR A 134 -7.20 -1.05 -9.11
N ILE A 135 -6.55 -2.17 -9.41
CA ILE A 135 -5.32 -2.23 -10.20
C ILE A 135 -5.59 -1.81 -11.65
N GLU A 136 -6.64 -2.37 -12.25
CA GLU A 136 -7.00 -2.13 -13.66
C GLU A 136 -7.39 -0.68 -13.93
N TYR A 137 -8.24 -0.09 -13.07
CA TYR A 137 -8.79 1.26 -13.28
C TYR A 137 -8.10 2.34 -12.45
N GLY A 138 -7.06 1.99 -11.68
CA GLY A 138 -6.31 2.93 -10.86
C GLY A 138 -7.16 3.65 -9.81
N TRP A 139 -8.12 2.95 -9.19
CA TRP A 139 -9.07 3.59 -8.29
C TRP A 139 -8.39 4.24 -7.09
N SER A 140 -8.70 5.52 -6.88
CA SER A 140 -8.38 6.19 -5.63
C SER A 140 -9.14 5.52 -4.48
N ARG A 141 -8.68 5.76 -3.26
CA ARG A 141 -9.31 5.23 -2.05
C ARG A 141 -10.80 5.59 -1.94
N ASN A 142 -11.16 6.80 -2.38
CA ASN A 142 -12.54 7.28 -2.35
C ASN A 142 -13.39 6.60 -3.43
N VAL A 143 -12.82 6.39 -4.62
CA VAL A 143 -13.51 5.67 -5.70
C VAL A 143 -13.75 4.22 -5.30
N LEU A 144 -12.73 3.51 -4.78
CA LEU A 144 -12.91 2.15 -4.27
C LEU A 144 -14.01 2.08 -3.21
N THR A 145 -14.01 3.01 -2.26
CA THR A 145 -15.05 3.09 -1.23
C THR A 145 -16.45 3.23 -1.84
N HIS A 146 -16.60 4.13 -2.82
CA HIS A 146 -17.86 4.32 -3.53
C HIS A 146 -18.29 3.08 -4.32
N GLN A 147 -17.36 2.37 -4.98
CA GLN A 147 -17.67 1.15 -5.74
C GLN A 147 -18.15 0.01 -4.83
N ILE A 148 -17.56 -0.10 -3.63
CA ILE A 148 -18.01 -1.05 -2.61
C ILE A 148 -19.42 -0.69 -2.13
N GLU A 149 -19.67 0.59 -1.83
CA GLU A 149 -20.98 1.07 -1.33
C GLU A 149 -22.10 0.92 -2.35
N THR A 150 -21.78 1.06 -3.63
CA THR A 150 -22.72 0.83 -4.74
C THR A 150 -22.87 -0.64 -5.12
N LYS A 151 -22.15 -1.54 -4.42
CA LYS A 151 -22.12 -2.99 -4.61
C LYS A 151 -21.81 -3.38 -6.05
N LEU A 152 -20.82 -2.73 -6.66
CA LEU A 152 -20.47 -2.93 -8.07
C LEU A 152 -20.26 -4.41 -8.42
N TYR A 153 -19.67 -5.20 -7.52
CA TYR A 153 -19.45 -6.64 -7.70
C TYR A 153 -20.73 -7.46 -7.94
N HIS A 154 -21.87 -7.00 -7.43
CA HIS A 154 -23.15 -7.72 -7.49
C HIS A 154 -24.10 -7.21 -8.58
N ARG A 155 -23.61 -6.35 -9.47
CA ARG A 155 -24.42 -5.78 -10.55
C ARG A 155 -24.41 -6.63 -11.81
#